data_AF-A0ABD4RMG1-F1
#
_entry.id   AF-A0ABD4RMG1-F1
#
_cell.length_a   1.000
_cell.length_b   1.000
_cell.length_c   1.000
_cell.angle_alpha   90.00
_cell.angle_beta   90.00
_cell.angle_gamma   90.00
#
_symmetry.space_group_name_H-M   'P 1'
#
loop_
_entity.id
_entity.type
_entity.pdbx_description
1 polymer ?
#
loop_
_entity_poly.entity_id
_entity_poly.type
_entity_poly.pdbx_seq_one_letter_code
_entity_poly.pdbx_strand_id
1 'polypeptide(L)'
;MQTLDVYMKKLCPQYLIKHSEIVDEVTVDVRTSIEYGSIAKLEHNISVINEKEYDFLHRNKPIAGIVVLYGLIKNRKKIKDRLLSISDNNSKKIIIVCSRGRLRSPIVWMYSRYLKIDSKVLINGIHSLKNNS
;
A
#
# COMPACT_ATOMS: atom_id res chain seq x y z
N MET A 1 -8.11 18.96 -2.67
CA MET A 1 -7.31 18.06 -3.54
C MET A 1 -7.94 16.68 -3.50
N GLN A 2 -8.49 16.20 -4.63
CA GLN A 2 -8.98 14.82 -4.71
C GLN A 2 -7.79 13.87 -4.60
N THR A 3 -7.91 12.83 -3.77
CA THR A 3 -6.85 11.85 -3.54
C THR A 3 -6.96 10.66 -4.50
N LEU A 4 -5.87 9.92 -4.69
CA LEU A 4 -5.81 8.79 -5.63
C LEU A 4 -6.90 7.73 -5.38
N ASP A 5 -7.35 7.54 -4.14
CA ASP A 5 -8.47 6.63 -3.84
C ASP A 5 -9.81 7.08 -4.43
N VAL A 6 -10.06 8.38 -4.61
CA VAL A 6 -11.30 8.87 -5.24
C VAL A 6 -11.35 8.40 -6.69
N TYR A 7 -10.24 8.54 -7.41
CA TYR A 7 -10.13 8.06 -8.78
C TYR A 7 -10.21 6.55 -8.86
N MET A 8 -9.54 5.82 -7.97
CA MET A 8 -9.65 4.36 -7.93
C MET A 8 -11.09 3.89 -7.69
N LYS A 9 -11.81 4.50 -6.75
CA LYS A 9 -13.22 4.16 -6.47
C LYS A 9 -14.12 4.40 -7.69
N LYS A 10 -13.85 5.47 -8.46
CA LYS A 10 -14.66 5.83 -9.63
C LYS A 10 -14.31 5.02 -10.88
N LEU A 11 -13.02 4.82 -11.15
CA LEU A 11 -12.53 4.28 -12.43
C LEU A 11 -12.07 2.82 -12.34
N CYS A 12 -11.69 2.37 -11.15
CA CYS A 12 -11.02 1.09 -10.94
C CYS A 12 -11.57 0.33 -9.70
N PRO A 13 -12.90 0.28 -9.46
CA PRO A 13 -13.46 -0.28 -8.24
C PRO A 13 -13.15 -1.78 -8.05
N GLN A 14 -12.95 -2.52 -9.13
CA GLN A 14 -12.61 -3.95 -9.10
C GLN A 14 -11.26 -4.25 -8.43
N TYR A 15 -10.40 -3.23 -8.30
CA TYR A 15 -9.09 -3.33 -7.63
C TYR A 15 -9.13 -2.87 -6.18
N LEU A 16 -10.32 -2.66 -5.63
CA LEU A 16 -10.54 -2.36 -4.23
C LEU A 16 -11.14 -3.60 -3.54
N ILE A 17 -10.82 -3.77 -2.26
CA ILE A 17 -11.36 -4.86 -1.44
C ILE A 17 -11.70 -4.35 -0.04
N LYS A 18 -12.78 -4.85 0.55
CA LYS A 18 -13.09 -4.62 1.96
C LYS A 18 -12.38 -5.66 2.83
N HIS A 19 -12.11 -5.33 4.09
CA HIS A 19 -11.48 -6.28 5.00
C HIS A 19 -12.25 -7.60 5.14
N SER A 20 -13.58 -7.54 5.18
CA SER A 20 -14.47 -8.71 5.29
C SER A 20 -14.46 -9.64 4.08
N GLU A 21 -13.88 -9.20 2.95
CA GLU A 21 -13.82 -9.94 1.70
C GLU A 21 -12.44 -10.60 1.49
N ILE A 22 -11.48 -10.36 2.41
CA ILE A 22 -10.17 -11.01 2.39
C ILE A 22 -10.33 -12.43 2.92
N VAL A 23 -9.87 -13.43 2.17
CA VAL A 23 -9.99 -14.84 2.54
C VAL A 23 -8.61 -15.48 2.65
N ASP A 24 -7.89 -15.52 1.53
CA ASP A 24 -6.59 -16.18 1.38
C ASP A 24 -5.50 -15.24 0.87
N GLU A 25 -5.85 -13.99 0.55
CA GLU A 25 -4.89 -13.03 0.02
C GLU A 25 -3.88 -12.57 1.05
N VAL A 26 -2.63 -12.45 0.61
CA VAL A 26 -1.52 -12.05 1.46
C VAL A 26 -1.52 -10.53 1.65
N THR A 27 -1.42 -10.09 2.88
CA THR A 27 -1.47 -8.66 3.22
C THR A 27 -0.10 -8.00 3.30
N VAL A 28 0.04 -6.83 2.66
CA VAL A 28 1.30 -6.05 2.63
C VAL A 28 1.07 -4.62 3.08
N ASP A 29 1.57 -4.28 4.26
CA ASP A 29 1.64 -2.90 4.76
C ASP A 29 2.78 -2.14 4.07
N VAL A 30 2.46 -1.06 3.38
CA VAL A 30 3.43 -0.20 2.67
C VAL A 30 3.80 1.07 3.43
N ARG A 31 3.40 1.17 4.71
CA ARG A 31 3.84 2.21 5.64
C ARG A 31 5.27 2.00 6.08
N THR A 32 5.81 2.97 6.82
CA THR A 32 7.13 2.85 7.42
C THR A 32 7.18 1.69 8.43
N SER A 33 8.37 1.16 8.71
CA SER A 33 8.53 0.06 9.66
C SER A 33 8.06 0.43 11.07
N ILE A 34 8.23 1.69 11.50
CA ILE A 34 7.75 2.14 12.80
C ILE A 34 6.22 2.18 12.82
N GLU A 35 5.60 2.74 11.77
CA GLU A 35 4.14 2.73 11.63
C GLU A 35 3.57 1.30 11.66
N TYR A 36 4.26 0.35 11.03
CA TYR A 36 3.90 -1.07 11.03
C TYR A 36 3.98 -1.70 12.42
N GLY A 37 5.12 -1.59 13.11
CA GLY A 37 5.33 -2.21 14.42
C GLY A 37 4.38 -1.73 15.52
N SER A 38 3.81 -0.53 15.37
CA SER A 38 2.86 0.02 16.34
C SER A 38 1.48 -0.66 16.32
N ILE A 39 1.11 -1.29 15.20
CA ILE A 39 -0.24 -1.81 14.92
C ILE A 39 -0.10 -2.90 13.86
N ALA A 40 0.00 -4.19 14.19
CA ALA A 40 0.03 -5.21 13.13
C ALA A 40 -0.77 -6.49 13.46
N LYS A 41 -1.89 -6.65 12.74
CA LYS A 41 -2.55 -7.90 12.35
C LYS A 41 -2.22 -8.29 10.89
N LEU A 42 -1.29 -7.58 10.24
CA LEU A 42 -0.92 -7.78 8.82
C LEU A 42 0.34 -8.64 8.71
N GLU A 43 0.48 -9.40 7.62
CA GLU A 43 1.52 -10.43 7.49
C GLU A 43 2.90 -9.87 7.13
N HIS A 44 2.95 -8.88 6.23
CA HIS A 44 4.21 -8.35 5.73
C HIS A 44 4.25 -6.82 5.72
N ASN A 45 5.46 -6.27 5.79
CA ASN A 45 5.73 -4.85 5.58
C ASN A 45 6.69 -4.63 4.40
N ILE A 46 6.44 -3.62 3.57
CA ILE A 46 7.38 -3.08 2.60
C ILE A 46 7.34 -1.55 2.68
N SER A 47 8.23 -0.96 3.47
CA SER A 47 8.36 0.49 3.55
C SER A 47 8.75 1.10 2.21
N VAL A 48 7.88 1.95 1.65
CA VAL A 48 8.12 2.68 0.40
C VAL A 48 8.98 3.92 0.61
N ILE A 49 8.75 4.56 1.76
CA ILE A 49 9.48 5.73 2.25
C ILE A 49 10.03 5.40 3.64
N ASN A 50 11.14 6.04 4.01
CA ASN A 50 11.67 5.95 5.36
C ASN A 50 11.03 7.00 6.30
N GLU A 51 11.40 6.98 7.57
CA GLU A 51 10.85 7.89 8.59
C GLU A 51 11.15 9.37 8.29
N LYS A 52 12.35 9.70 7.80
CA LYS A 52 12.70 11.09 7.44
C LYS A 52 11.82 11.61 6.31
N GLU A 53 11.59 10.77 5.30
CA GLU A 53 10.71 11.06 4.16
C GLU A 53 9.24 11.14 4.61
N TYR A 54 8.82 10.31 5.57
CA TYR A 54 7.50 10.38 6.20
C TYR A 54 7.28 11.69 6.96
N ASP A 55 8.22 12.09 7.81
CA ASP A 55 8.16 13.35 8.57
C ASP A 55 8.15 14.57 7.65
N PHE A 56 8.93 14.50 6.57
CA PHE A 56 8.91 15.52 5.52
C PHE A 56 7.55 15.58 4.83
N LEU A 57 6.99 14.44 4.44
CA LEU A 57 5.65 14.34 3.82
C LEU A 57 4.56 14.87 4.76
N HIS A 58 4.64 14.59 6.05
CA HIS A 58 3.64 15.01 7.02
C HIS A 58 3.58 16.54 7.15
N ARG A 59 4.75 17.19 7.05
CA ARG A 59 4.90 18.66 7.01
C ARG A 59 4.50 19.25 5.65
N ASN A 60 4.64 18.49 4.56
CA ASN A 60 4.47 18.97 3.19
C ASN A 60 3.41 18.16 2.42
N LYS A 61 2.18 18.12 2.95
CA LYS A 61 1.07 17.33 2.38
C LYS A 61 0.77 17.58 0.89
N PRO A 62 0.87 18.82 0.34
CA PRO A 62 0.59 19.07 -1.07
C PRO A 62 1.47 18.26 -2.04
N ILE A 63 2.73 17.98 -1.67
CA ILE A 63 3.70 17.24 -2.50
C ILE A 63 3.80 15.75 -2.12
N ALA A 64 2.90 15.25 -1.27
CA ALA A 64 2.96 13.90 -0.75
C ALA A 64 3.04 12.83 -1.85
N GLY A 65 2.33 13.01 -2.97
CA GLY A 65 2.37 12.08 -4.09
C GLY A 65 3.76 11.96 -4.71
N ILE A 66 4.46 13.08 -4.88
CA ILE A 66 5.82 13.14 -5.43
C ILE A 66 6.79 12.45 -4.49
N VAL A 67 6.70 12.70 -3.19
CA VAL A 67 7.58 12.08 -2.19
C VAL A 67 7.43 10.55 -2.17
N VAL A 68 6.18 10.05 -2.23
CA VAL A 68 5.93 8.60 -2.27
C VAL A 68 6.44 7.98 -3.57
N LEU A 69 6.20 8.63 -4.71
CA LEU A 69 6.68 8.16 -6.01
C LEU A 69 8.22 8.14 -6.06
N TYR A 70 8.87 9.19 -5.54
CA TYR A 70 10.31 9.24 -5.41
C TYR A 70 10.84 8.11 -4.53
N GLY A 71 10.21 7.85 -3.38
CA GLY A 71 10.53 6.72 -2.51
C GLY A 71 10.42 5.38 -3.21
N LEU A 72 9.35 5.17 -3.99
CA LEU A 72 9.16 3.97 -4.81
C LEU A 72 10.30 3.82 -5.83
N ILE A 73 10.63 4.87 -6.58
CA ILE A 73 11.68 4.84 -7.62
C ILE A 73 13.06 4.57 -7.00
N LYS A 74 13.38 5.26 -5.89
CA LYS A 74 14.62 5.11 -5.15
C LYS A 74 14.79 3.69 -4.60
N ASN A 75 13.72 3.11 -4.06
CA ASN A 75 13.72 1.78 -3.46
C ASN A 75 13.25 0.67 -4.41
N ARG A 76 13.14 0.94 -5.72
CA ARG A 76 12.45 0.09 -6.69
C ARG A 76 12.88 -1.36 -6.68
N LYS A 77 14.20 -1.63 -6.62
CA LYS A 77 14.76 -2.97 -6.69
C LYS A 77 14.32 -3.78 -5.47
N LYS A 78 14.51 -3.22 -4.28
CA LYS A 78 14.09 -3.83 -3.01
C LYS A 78 12.59 -4.08 -2.96
N ILE A 79 11.78 -3.11 -3.41
CA ILE A 79 10.30 -3.23 -3.42
C ILE A 79 9.88 -4.32 -4.40
N LYS A 80 10.44 -4.33 -5.61
CA LYS A 80 10.19 -5.37 -6.62
C LYS A 80 10.50 -6.76 -6.07
N ASP A 81 11.70 -6.95 -5.55
CA ASP A 81 12.17 -8.27 -5.08
C ASP A 81 11.29 -8.78 -3.93
N ARG A 82 10.91 -7.90 -2.99
CA ARG A 82 9.96 -8.27 -1.92
C ARG A 82 8.55 -8.56 -2.42
N LEU A 83 8.01 -7.75 -3.33
CA LEU A 83 6.67 -7.98 -3.87
C LEU A 83 6.60 -9.33 -4.60
N LEU A 84 7.60 -9.64 -5.41
CA LEU A 84 7.68 -10.93 -6.11
C LEU A 84 7.81 -12.10 -5.12
N SER A 85 8.68 -11.97 -4.11
CA SER A 85 8.83 -12.99 -3.06
C SER A 85 7.54 -13.23 -2.27
N ILE A 86 6.84 -12.17 -1.86
CA ILE A 86 5.58 -12.27 -1.10
C ILE A 86 4.46 -12.84 -1.97
N SER A 87 4.41 -12.47 -3.25
CA SER A 87 3.44 -13.00 -4.20
C SER A 87 3.72 -14.45 -4.62
N ASP A 88 4.79 -15.05 -4.11
CA ASP A 88 5.31 -16.33 -4.61
C ASP A 88 5.41 -16.35 -6.14
N ASN A 89 6.14 -15.36 -6.68
CA ASN A 89 6.31 -15.11 -8.11
C ASN A 89 4.99 -15.05 -8.90
N ASN A 90 4.03 -14.25 -8.41
CA ASN A 90 2.69 -14.03 -8.96
C ASN A 90 1.67 -15.17 -8.74
N SER A 91 1.99 -16.20 -7.96
CA SER A 91 1.03 -17.26 -7.62
C SER A 91 -0.05 -16.77 -6.63
N LYS A 92 0.32 -15.89 -5.69
CA LYS A 92 -0.57 -15.37 -4.66
C LYS A 92 -1.07 -13.97 -4.97
N LYS A 93 -2.33 -13.74 -4.61
CA LYS A 93 -2.93 -12.41 -4.61
C LYS A 93 -2.42 -11.59 -3.43
N ILE A 94 -2.13 -10.31 -3.67
CA ILE A 94 -1.65 -9.39 -2.64
C ILE A 94 -2.65 -8.27 -2.37
N ILE A 95 -2.95 -8.03 -1.09
CA ILE A 95 -3.68 -6.84 -0.65
C ILE A 95 -2.69 -5.80 -0.14
N ILE A 96 -2.64 -4.66 -0.82
CA ILE A 96 -1.75 -3.56 -0.48
C ILE A 96 -2.46 -2.60 0.46
N VAL A 97 -1.81 -2.33 1.60
CA VAL A 97 -2.40 -1.61 2.71
C VAL A 97 -1.51 -0.46 3.15
N CYS A 98 -2.09 0.70 3.45
CA CYS A 98 -1.40 1.80 4.13
C CYS A 98 -2.34 2.39 5.18
N SER A 99 -2.06 3.58 5.71
CA SER A 99 -2.85 4.13 6.82
C SER A 99 -4.33 4.26 6.48
N ARG A 100 -4.66 4.99 5.39
CA ARG A 100 -6.06 5.25 4.96
C ARG A 100 -6.38 4.75 3.55
N GLY A 101 -5.45 4.06 2.89
CA GLY A 101 -5.62 3.59 1.50
C GLY A 101 -5.62 4.69 0.42
N ARG A 102 -5.18 5.91 0.74
CA ARG A 102 -5.40 7.10 -0.14
C ARG A 102 -4.30 7.41 -1.16
N LEU A 103 -3.06 7.02 -0.87
CA LEU A 103 -1.90 7.47 -1.64
C LEU A 103 -0.83 6.39 -1.81
N ARG A 104 -0.21 5.96 -0.71
CA ARG A 104 0.84 4.93 -0.72
C ARG A 104 0.35 3.62 -1.32
N SER A 105 -0.81 3.12 -0.89
CA SER A 105 -1.36 1.87 -1.43
C SER A 105 -1.69 1.95 -2.92
N PRO A 106 -2.42 2.96 -3.43
CA PRO A 106 -2.60 3.15 -4.87
C PRO A 106 -1.30 3.14 -5.68
N ILE A 107 -0.27 3.86 -5.23
CA ILE A 107 1.01 3.97 -5.96
C ILE A 107 1.73 2.61 -6.02
N VAL A 108 1.82 1.90 -4.89
CA VAL A 108 2.44 0.57 -4.88
C VAL A 108 1.59 -0.44 -5.64
N TRP A 109 0.26 -0.32 -5.61
CA TRP A 109 -0.65 -1.15 -6.39
C TRP A 109 -0.44 -0.98 -7.89
N MET A 110 -0.30 0.24 -8.38
CA MET A 110 0.05 0.45 -9.79
C MET A 110 1.35 -0.26 -10.15
N TYR A 111 2.34 -0.19 -9.26
CA TYR A 111 3.63 -0.85 -9.47
C TYR A 111 3.54 -2.38 -9.41
N SER A 112 2.78 -2.97 -8.48
CA SER A 112 2.58 -4.41 -8.40
C SER A 112 1.82 -4.95 -9.62
N ARG A 113 0.81 -4.22 -10.11
CA ARG A 113 0.10 -4.57 -11.35
C ARG A 113 1.01 -4.49 -12.57
N TYR A 114 1.91 -3.51 -12.64
CA TYR A 114 2.96 -3.46 -13.66
C TYR A 114 3.88 -4.69 -13.64
N LEU A 115 4.15 -5.24 -12.44
CA LEU A 115 4.89 -6.49 -12.26
C LEU A 115 4.06 -7.76 -12.53
N LYS A 116 2.81 -7.62 -12.99
CA LYS A 116 1.83 -8.69 -13.24
C LYS A 116 1.35 -9.44 -11.99
N ILE A 117 1.54 -8.87 -10.80
CA ILE A 117 1.01 -9.43 -9.55
C ILE A 117 -0.49 -9.16 -9.48
N ASP A 118 -1.30 -10.19 -9.20
CA ASP A 118 -2.70 -9.97 -8.86
C ASP A 118 -2.80 -9.27 -7.51
N SER A 119 -3.31 -8.04 -7.53
CA SER A 119 -3.26 -7.18 -6.36
C SER A 119 -4.41 -6.20 -6.31
N LYS A 120 -4.85 -5.92 -5.09
CA LYS A 120 -5.91 -4.96 -4.75
C LYS A 120 -5.47 -4.03 -3.63
N VAL A 121 -6.21 -2.95 -3.44
CA VAL A 121 -6.01 -1.99 -2.34
C VAL A 121 -7.10 -2.16 -1.30
N LEU A 122 -6.70 -2.27 -0.02
CA LEU A 122 -7.65 -2.31 1.09
C LEU A 122 -8.37 -0.97 1.25
N ILE A 123 -9.69 -0.99 1.13
CA ILE A 123 -10.54 0.18 1.34
C ILE A 123 -10.34 0.71 2.76
N ASN A 124 -10.11 2.02 2.87
CA ASN A 124 -9.83 2.73 4.12
C ASN A 124 -8.55 2.30 4.86
N GLY A 125 -7.72 1.42 4.27
CA GLY A 125 -6.45 0.99 4.84
C GLY A 125 -6.59 0.39 6.24
N ILE A 126 -5.58 0.58 7.09
CA ILE A 126 -5.54 0.02 8.46
C ILE A 126 -6.63 0.57 9.37
N HIS A 127 -7.16 1.77 9.09
CA HIS A 127 -8.32 2.28 9.82
C HIS A 127 -9.53 1.34 9.70
N SER A 128 -9.68 0.59 8.61
CA SER A 128 -10.75 -0.41 8.49
C SER A 128 -10.60 -1.57 9.47
N LEU A 129 -9.36 -1.91 9.84
CA LEU A 129 -9.05 -3.03 10.76
C LEU A 129 -9.31 -2.64 12.21
N LYS A 130 -9.10 -1.36 12.56
CA LYS A 130 -9.32 -0.82 13.91
C LYS A 130 -10.81 -0.72 14.27
N ASN A 131 -11.67 -0.44 13.29
CA ASN A 131 -13.10 -0.24 13.52
C ASN A 131 -13.90 -1.56 13.62
N ASN A 132 -13.27 -2.69 13.32
CA ASN A 132 -13.85 -4.03 13.43
C ASN A 132 -13.26 -4.84 14.60
N SER A 133 -12.60 -4.16 15.56
CA SER A 133 -12.06 -4.76 16.79
C SER A 133 -12.87 -4.31 18.00
#